data_AF-Q8RT53-F1
#
_entry.id   AF-Q8RT53-F1
#
_cell.length_a   1.000
_cell.length_b   1.000
_cell.length_c   1.000
_cell.angle_alpha   90.00
_cell.angle_beta   90.00
_cell.angle_gamma   90.00
#
_symmetry.space_group_name_H-M   'P 1'
#
loop_
_entity.id
_entity.type
_entity.pdbx_description
1 polymer ?
#
loop_
_entity_poly.entity_id
_entity_poly.type
_entity_poly.pdbx_seq_one_letter_code
_entity_poly.pdbx_strand_id
1 'polypeptide(L)'
;MTTNLTNSNCVEEYKENGKTKIRIKPFNALIELYHHQTPTGSIKENLDKLENYVKDVVKAKGLAIPTSGAFSNTRGTWFEVMIAIQSWNYRVKRELNDYLIIKMPNVKTLHFRKIFDNETREKLHQLEKTLLTHKQQVRLITSNPDLLIIRQKDLIKSEYNLPINKLTHENIDVALTLFKDIEGKCKWDSLVAGVGLKTSLRPDRRLQLVHEGNILKSLFAHLKMRYWNPKAEFKYYGASSEPVSKADDDALQTAATHTIVNVNSTPERAVDDIFSLTSFEDIDKMLDQIIKK
;
A
#
# COMPACT_ATOMS: atom_id res chain seq x y z
N MET A 1 9.34 9.61 29.74
CA MET A 1 8.12 10.22 30.31
C MET A 1 7.12 9.09 30.56
N THR A 2 6.77 8.84 31.80
CA THR A 2 5.71 7.90 32.19
C THR A 2 4.36 8.53 31.89
N THR A 3 3.85 8.32 30.68
CA THR A 3 2.45 8.64 30.34
C THR A 3 1.53 7.96 31.34
N ASN A 4 0.66 8.73 31.99
CA ASN A 4 -0.39 8.19 32.83
C ASN A 4 -1.32 7.32 31.97
N LEU A 5 -1.12 5.99 32.02
CA LEU A 5 -1.76 5.04 31.10
C LEU A 5 -3.29 5.06 31.21
N THR A 6 -3.82 5.38 32.39
CA THR A 6 -5.26 5.53 32.60
C THR A 6 -5.86 6.68 31.79
N ASN A 7 -5.04 7.63 31.34
CA ASN A 7 -5.44 8.78 30.53
C ASN A 7 -5.09 8.65 29.04
N SER A 8 -4.55 7.50 28.60
CA SER A 8 -4.31 7.25 27.17
C SER A 8 -5.63 7.22 26.39
N ASN A 9 -5.58 7.69 25.14
CA ASN A 9 -6.69 7.68 24.19
C ASN A 9 -6.53 6.58 23.13
N CYS A 10 -5.61 5.62 23.33
CA CYS A 10 -5.39 4.52 22.39
C CYS A 10 -6.51 3.46 22.42
N VAL A 11 -7.44 3.56 23.38
CA VAL A 11 -8.65 2.74 23.47
C VAL A 11 -9.86 3.61 23.83
N GLU A 12 -11.03 3.20 23.37
CA GLU A 12 -12.30 3.91 23.58
C GLU A 12 -13.42 2.92 23.91
N GLU A 13 -14.20 3.24 24.94
CA GLU A 13 -15.45 2.55 25.24
C GLU A 13 -16.58 3.12 24.38
N TYR A 14 -17.44 2.25 23.85
CA TYR A 14 -18.64 2.66 23.14
C TYR A 14 -19.79 1.69 23.44
N LYS A 15 -21.03 2.15 23.32
CA LYS A 15 -22.21 1.31 23.52
C LYS A 15 -22.75 0.83 22.18
N GLU A 16 -23.03 -0.47 22.09
CA GLU A 16 -23.69 -1.09 20.94
C GLU A 16 -24.74 -2.08 21.45
N ASN A 17 -26.01 -1.88 21.09
CA ASN A 17 -27.15 -2.66 21.57
C ASN A 17 -27.21 -2.76 23.11
N GLY A 18 -26.96 -1.65 23.79
CA GLY A 18 -26.97 -1.56 25.27
C GLY A 18 -25.76 -2.21 25.96
N LYS A 19 -24.83 -2.82 25.23
CA LYS A 19 -23.60 -3.42 25.77
C LYS A 19 -22.41 -2.49 25.55
N THR A 20 -21.61 -2.29 26.60
CA THR A 20 -20.32 -1.60 26.48
C THR A 20 -19.33 -2.50 25.74
N LYS A 21 -18.68 -1.94 24.72
CA LYS A 21 -17.63 -2.57 23.92
C LYS A 21 -16.40 -1.68 23.89
N ILE A 22 -15.25 -2.27 23.62
CA ILE A 22 -13.96 -1.57 23.55
C ILE A 22 -13.47 -1.60 22.10
N ARG A 23 -12.95 -0.47 21.62
CA ARG A 23 -12.23 -0.41 20.34
C ARG A 23 -10.86 0.23 20.50
N ILE A 24 -9.90 -0.27 19.73
CA ILE A 24 -8.56 0.29 19.66
C ILE A 24 -8.60 1.51 18.73
N LYS A 25 -7.89 2.57 19.10
CA LYS A 25 -7.72 3.81 18.33
C LYS A 25 -6.29 3.83 17.78
N PRO A 26 -6.03 3.22 16.61
CA PRO A 26 -4.66 2.96 16.13
C PRO A 26 -3.83 4.24 15.97
N PHE A 27 -4.42 5.31 15.45
CA PHE A 27 -3.72 6.57 15.24
C PHE A 27 -3.33 7.26 16.55
N ASN A 28 -4.18 7.17 17.58
CA ASN A 28 -3.85 7.72 18.90
C ASN A 28 -2.65 6.98 19.51
N ALA A 29 -2.60 5.64 19.39
CA ALA A 29 -1.47 4.84 19.85
C ALA A 29 -0.15 5.26 19.17
N LEU A 30 -0.19 5.52 17.85
CA LEU A 30 0.97 6.01 17.11
C LEU A 30 1.42 7.38 17.63
N ILE A 31 0.51 8.33 17.76
CA ILE A 31 0.84 9.71 18.16
C ILE A 31 1.39 9.76 19.58
N GLU A 32 0.82 8.98 20.50
CA GLU A 32 1.25 8.90 21.90
C GLU A 32 2.67 8.34 22.02
N LEU A 33 3.05 7.35 21.20
CA LEU A 33 4.39 6.73 21.23
C LEU A 33 5.44 7.43 20.36
N TYR A 34 5.03 8.21 19.35
CA TYR A 34 5.91 8.81 18.34
C TYR A 34 5.81 10.34 18.30
N HIS A 35 5.64 10.96 19.47
CA HIS A 35 5.51 12.42 19.60
C HIS A 35 6.79 13.21 19.26
N HIS A 36 7.96 12.57 19.28
CA HIS A 36 9.26 13.22 19.08
C HIS A 36 10.11 12.61 17.96
N GLN A 37 9.63 11.54 17.33
CA GLN A 37 10.37 10.81 16.29
C GLN A 37 9.41 10.03 15.42
N THR A 38 9.82 9.64 14.23
CA THR A 38 9.17 8.57 13.47
C THR A 38 9.64 7.18 13.96
N PRO A 39 8.90 6.11 13.62
CA PRO A 39 9.38 4.74 13.82
C PRO A 39 10.72 4.49 13.11
N THR A 40 11.61 3.73 13.74
CA THR A 40 12.95 3.38 13.24
C THR A 40 13.32 1.95 13.64
N GLY A 41 14.31 1.34 12.98
CA GLY A 41 14.79 0.00 13.33
C GLY A 41 13.88 -1.12 12.84
N SER A 42 13.60 -2.11 13.68
CA SER A 42 12.79 -3.29 13.32
C SER A 42 11.29 -2.97 13.24
N ILE A 43 10.65 -3.26 12.10
CA ILE A 43 9.21 -3.04 11.93
C ILE A 43 8.42 -3.89 12.93
N LYS A 44 8.80 -5.16 13.11
CA LYS A 44 8.15 -6.09 14.03
C LYS A 44 8.20 -5.58 15.46
N GLU A 45 9.36 -5.11 15.93
CA GLU A 45 9.51 -4.56 17.28
C GLU A 45 8.65 -3.32 17.50
N ASN A 46 8.54 -2.43 16.51
CA ASN A 46 7.69 -1.25 16.61
C ASN A 46 6.19 -1.64 16.70
N LEU A 47 5.75 -2.66 15.96
CA LEU A 47 4.39 -3.17 16.03
C LEU A 47 4.11 -3.87 17.36
N ASP A 48 5.06 -4.67 17.87
CA ASP A 48 4.94 -5.35 19.16
C ASP A 48 4.93 -4.34 20.32
N LYS A 49 5.74 -3.28 20.23
CA LYS A 49 5.72 -2.14 21.17
C LYS A 49 4.35 -1.46 21.21
N LEU A 50 3.75 -1.16 20.05
CA LEU A 50 2.41 -0.56 19.95
C LEU A 50 1.34 -1.48 20.53
N GLU A 51 1.39 -2.78 20.23
CA GLU A 51 0.45 -3.76 20.75
C GLU A 51 0.55 -3.88 22.28
N ASN A 52 1.75 -3.99 22.82
CA ASN A 52 1.99 -4.08 24.26
C ASN A 52 1.54 -2.79 24.97
N TYR A 53 1.82 -1.62 24.40
CA TYR A 53 1.33 -0.35 24.92
C TYR A 53 -0.20 -0.33 25.06
N VAL A 54 -0.92 -0.74 24.02
CA VAL A 54 -2.39 -0.83 24.07
C VAL A 54 -2.85 -1.83 25.13
N LYS A 55 -2.20 -2.99 25.26
CA LYS A 55 -2.52 -3.98 26.32
C LYS A 55 -2.32 -3.41 27.72
N ASP A 56 -1.24 -2.68 27.95
CA ASP A 56 -0.94 -2.04 29.24
C ASP A 56 -1.97 -0.97 29.58
N VAL A 57 -2.40 -0.17 28.59
CA VAL A 57 -3.47 0.83 28.76
C VAL A 57 -4.80 0.18 29.11
N VAL A 58 -5.18 -0.90 28.40
CA VAL A 58 -6.41 -1.66 28.68
C VAL A 58 -6.39 -2.21 30.10
N LYS A 59 -5.26 -2.78 30.52
CA LYS A 59 -5.07 -3.32 31.88
C LYS A 59 -5.16 -2.21 32.93
N ALA A 60 -4.49 -1.07 32.70
CA ALA A 60 -4.50 0.06 33.63
C ALA A 60 -5.90 0.70 33.78
N LYS A 61 -6.71 0.70 32.71
CA LYS A 61 -8.10 1.19 32.74
C LYS A 61 -9.11 0.15 33.24
N GLY A 62 -8.70 -1.10 33.51
CA GLY A 62 -9.61 -2.17 33.94
C GLY A 62 -10.64 -2.58 32.88
N LEU A 63 -10.31 -2.43 31.59
CA LEU A 63 -11.21 -2.69 30.47
C LEU A 63 -11.13 -4.13 29.97
N ALA A 64 -12.15 -4.56 29.23
CA ALA A 64 -12.13 -5.85 28.54
C ALA A 64 -11.01 -5.90 27.48
N ILE A 65 -10.24 -7.00 27.46
CA ILE A 65 -9.11 -7.17 26.56
C ILE A 65 -9.61 -7.37 25.11
N PRO A 66 -9.16 -6.53 24.14
CA PRO A 66 -9.48 -6.75 22.74
C PRO A 66 -9.01 -8.11 22.23
N THR A 67 -9.76 -8.69 21.29
CA THR A 67 -9.44 -10.02 20.74
C THR A 67 -8.17 -10.00 19.88
N SER A 68 -7.56 -11.17 19.67
CA SER A 68 -6.41 -11.31 18.76
C SER A 68 -6.71 -10.82 17.34
N GLY A 69 -7.96 -10.98 16.88
CA GLY A 69 -8.41 -10.43 15.60
C GLY A 69 -8.40 -8.91 15.55
N ALA A 70 -8.82 -8.24 16.64
CA ALA A 70 -8.75 -6.78 16.75
C ALA A 70 -7.30 -6.27 16.72
N PHE A 71 -6.39 -6.94 17.43
CA PHE A 71 -4.96 -6.61 17.38
C PHE A 71 -4.36 -6.88 16.00
N SER A 72 -4.67 -8.00 15.36
CA SER A 72 -4.21 -8.32 14.00
C SER A 72 -4.60 -7.23 12.99
N ASN A 73 -5.85 -6.76 13.03
CA ASN A 73 -6.32 -5.67 12.18
C ASN A 73 -5.62 -4.34 12.50
N THR A 74 -5.47 -4.02 13.78
CA THR A 74 -4.82 -2.78 14.24
C THR A 74 -3.34 -2.73 13.82
N ARG A 75 -2.62 -3.86 13.92
CA ARG A 75 -1.25 -3.98 13.42
C ARG A 75 -1.16 -3.75 11.91
N GLY A 76 -2.14 -4.22 11.15
CA GLY A 76 -2.27 -3.90 9.73
C GLY A 76 -2.32 -2.40 9.51
N THR A 77 -3.21 -1.68 10.20
CA THR A 77 -3.30 -0.21 10.13
C THR A 77 -1.98 0.48 10.51
N TRP A 78 -1.31 0.04 11.58
CA TRP A 78 -0.03 0.62 11.97
C TRP A 78 1.06 0.39 10.92
N PHE A 79 1.13 -0.81 10.33
CA PHE A 79 2.06 -1.13 9.27
C PHE A 79 1.82 -0.28 8.01
N GLU A 80 0.56 -0.05 7.64
CA GLU A 80 0.22 0.84 6.53
C GLU A 80 0.68 2.28 6.77
N VAL A 81 0.51 2.81 8.00
CA VAL A 81 1.03 4.13 8.36
C VAL A 81 2.56 4.16 8.32
N MET A 82 3.23 3.13 8.86
CA MET A 82 4.69 3.03 8.82
C MET A 82 5.23 3.10 7.38
N ILE A 83 4.60 2.38 6.45
CA ILE A 83 4.97 2.39 5.03
C ILE A 83 4.70 3.76 4.39
N ALA A 84 3.54 4.37 4.66
CA ALA A 84 3.17 5.66 4.10
C ALA A 84 4.15 6.77 4.53
N ILE A 85 4.47 6.84 5.84
CA ILE A 85 5.38 7.83 6.41
C ILE A 85 6.82 7.62 5.92
N GLN A 86 7.29 6.36 5.88
CA GLN A 86 8.63 6.07 5.37
C GLN A 86 8.75 6.43 3.89
N SER A 87 7.73 6.14 3.09
CA SER A 87 7.69 6.46 1.65
C SER A 87 7.66 7.98 1.41
N TRP A 88 6.90 8.72 2.22
CA TRP A 88 6.90 10.19 2.20
C TRP A 88 8.30 10.74 2.45
N ASN A 89 8.92 10.35 3.57
CA ASN A 89 10.26 10.80 3.92
C ASN A 89 11.32 10.33 2.93
N TYR A 90 11.12 9.16 2.30
CA TYR A 90 12.02 8.65 1.29
C TYR A 90 12.10 9.56 0.07
N ARG A 91 10.96 10.01 -0.49
CA ARG A 91 11.00 10.92 -1.64
C ARG A 91 11.64 12.26 -1.31
N VAL A 92 11.42 12.76 -0.09
CA VAL A 92 11.99 14.03 0.40
C VAL A 92 13.51 13.91 0.51
N LYS A 93 14.02 12.90 1.24
CA LYS A 93 15.47 12.72 1.46
C LYS A 93 16.26 12.33 0.21
N ARG A 94 15.59 11.74 -0.78
CA ARG A 94 16.17 11.37 -2.09
C ARG A 94 15.96 12.45 -3.15
N GLU A 95 15.35 13.58 -2.79
CA GLU A 95 15.11 14.73 -3.67
C GLU A 95 14.32 14.38 -4.96
N LEU A 96 13.40 13.42 -4.85
CA LEU A 96 12.61 12.94 -5.99
C LEU A 96 11.43 13.88 -6.28
N ASN A 97 11.75 15.01 -6.89
CA ASN A 97 10.80 16.09 -7.21
C ASN A 97 9.88 15.83 -8.42
N ASP A 98 9.94 14.62 -8.98
CA ASP A 98 9.07 14.12 -10.03
C ASP A 98 8.31 12.84 -9.63
N TYR A 99 8.56 12.28 -8.43
CA TYR A 99 7.89 11.07 -7.94
C TYR A 99 6.93 11.32 -6.79
N LEU A 100 5.82 10.58 -6.82
CA LEU A 100 4.93 10.33 -5.68
C LEU A 100 4.95 8.84 -5.35
N ILE A 101 5.03 8.53 -4.05
CA ILE A 101 4.97 7.17 -3.53
C ILE A 101 3.80 7.12 -2.55
N ILE A 102 2.68 6.54 -3.00
CA ILE A 102 1.37 6.74 -2.39
C ILE A 102 0.86 5.44 -1.80
N LYS A 103 0.51 5.45 -0.51
CA LYS A 103 -0.26 4.37 0.10
C LYS A 103 -1.69 4.42 -0.42
N MET A 104 -2.12 3.35 -1.06
CA MET A 104 -3.49 3.22 -1.55
C MET A 104 -4.38 2.56 -0.49
N PRO A 105 -5.66 2.94 -0.42
CA PRO A 105 -6.62 2.27 0.43
C PRO A 105 -7.15 1.01 -0.29
N ASN A 106 -8.03 0.27 0.36
CA ASN A 106 -8.79 -0.80 -0.29
C ASN A 106 -9.61 -0.24 -1.48
N VAL A 107 -9.79 -1.06 -2.53
CA VAL A 107 -10.57 -0.72 -3.74
C VAL A 107 -11.99 -0.22 -3.44
N LYS A 108 -12.62 -0.69 -2.35
CA LYS A 108 -13.94 -0.23 -1.90
C LYS A 108 -13.95 1.24 -1.43
N THR A 109 -12.83 1.72 -0.90
CA THR A 109 -12.66 3.11 -0.45
C THR A 109 -12.40 4.03 -1.65
N LEU A 110 -11.41 3.68 -2.47
CA LEU A 110 -11.12 4.36 -3.72
C LEU A 110 -10.56 3.32 -4.68
N HIS A 111 -11.12 3.20 -5.88
CA HIS A 111 -10.47 2.40 -6.91
C HIS A 111 -9.29 3.17 -7.50
N PHE A 112 -8.07 2.60 -7.51
CA PHE A 112 -6.87 3.29 -7.99
C PHE A 112 -7.02 3.86 -9.41
N ARG A 113 -7.79 3.21 -10.29
CA ARG A 113 -8.11 3.68 -11.65
C ARG A 113 -8.74 5.07 -11.69
N LYS A 114 -9.29 5.57 -10.56
CA LYS A 114 -9.80 6.94 -10.45
C LYS A 114 -8.70 8.01 -10.49
N ILE A 115 -7.44 7.66 -10.20
CA ILE A 115 -6.33 8.60 -10.32
C ILE A 115 -6.02 8.93 -11.79
N PHE A 116 -6.39 8.06 -12.72
CA PHE A 116 -6.18 8.30 -14.14
C PHE A 116 -7.03 9.45 -14.66
N ASP A 117 -6.48 10.18 -15.62
CA ASP A 117 -7.18 11.19 -16.40
C ASP A 117 -8.43 10.65 -17.12
N ASN A 118 -9.26 11.57 -17.59
CA ASN A 118 -10.53 11.21 -18.21
C ASN A 118 -10.34 10.33 -19.47
N GLU A 119 -9.34 10.66 -20.31
CA GLU A 119 -9.07 9.91 -21.54
C GLU A 119 -8.80 8.44 -21.26
N THR A 120 -7.95 8.16 -20.28
CA THR A 120 -7.59 6.78 -19.89
C THR A 120 -8.78 6.04 -19.33
N ARG A 121 -9.54 6.69 -18.43
CA ARG A 121 -10.72 6.06 -17.82
C ARG A 121 -11.77 5.73 -18.89
N GLU A 122 -11.96 6.58 -19.89
CA GLU A 122 -12.89 6.31 -20.99
C GLU A 122 -12.50 5.08 -21.80
N LYS A 123 -11.21 4.90 -22.11
CA LYS A 123 -10.72 3.69 -22.80
C LYS A 123 -10.95 2.43 -21.96
N LEU A 124 -10.78 2.50 -20.63
CA LEU A 124 -11.04 1.38 -19.72
C LEU A 124 -12.54 1.10 -19.55
N HIS A 125 -13.38 2.14 -19.43
CA HIS A 125 -14.84 1.97 -19.40
C HIS A 125 -15.37 1.38 -20.70
N GLN A 126 -14.79 1.76 -21.85
CA GLN A 126 -15.15 1.15 -23.12
C GLN A 126 -14.77 -0.34 -23.15
N LEU A 127 -13.59 -0.73 -22.66
CA LEU A 127 -13.21 -2.14 -22.52
C LEU A 127 -14.21 -2.91 -21.64
N GLU A 128 -14.58 -2.37 -20.48
CA GLU A 128 -15.56 -2.99 -19.58
C GLU A 128 -16.91 -3.20 -20.25
N LYS A 129 -17.43 -2.16 -20.92
CA LYS A 129 -18.68 -2.25 -21.67
C LYS A 129 -18.59 -3.33 -22.74
N THR A 130 -17.50 -3.39 -23.50
CA THR A 130 -17.29 -4.42 -24.53
C THR A 130 -17.30 -5.83 -23.92
N LEU A 131 -16.58 -6.07 -22.82
CA LEU A 131 -16.56 -7.38 -22.15
C LEU A 131 -17.95 -7.82 -21.64
N LEU A 132 -18.78 -6.86 -21.22
CA LEU A 132 -20.13 -7.12 -20.73
C LEU A 132 -21.17 -7.37 -21.84
N THR A 133 -20.88 -7.02 -23.09
CA THR A 133 -21.83 -7.15 -24.23
C THR A 133 -21.92 -8.56 -24.83
N HIS A 134 -21.20 -9.53 -24.28
CA HIS A 134 -21.23 -10.91 -24.75
C HIS A 134 -22.38 -11.73 -24.11
N LYS A 135 -22.88 -12.74 -24.84
CA LYS A 135 -23.92 -13.68 -24.33
C LYS A 135 -23.50 -14.33 -23.00
N GLN A 136 -22.24 -14.75 -22.91
CA GLN A 136 -21.61 -15.11 -21.66
C GLN A 136 -20.86 -13.89 -21.12
N GLN A 137 -21.31 -13.35 -20.00
CA GLN A 137 -20.75 -12.13 -19.43
C GLN A 137 -19.30 -12.34 -18.97
N VAL A 138 -18.40 -11.47 -19.45
CA VAL A 138 -17.03 -11.36 -18.96
C VAL A 138 -16.90 -10.03 -18.21
N ARG A 139 -16.16 -10.00 -17.10
CA ARG A 139 -15.95 -8.81 -16.28
C ARG A 139 -14.47 -8.52 -16.09
N LEU A 140 -14.09 -7.26 -16.28
CA LEU A 140 -12.81 -6.74 -15.81
C LEU A 140 -12.94 -6.43 -14.32
N ILE A 141 -12.27 -7.23 -13.48
CA ILE A 141 -12.24 -7.04 -12.03
C ILE A 141 -10.81 -6.73 -11.64
N THR A 142 -10.59 -5.53 -11.11
CA THR A 142 -9.28 -5.02 -10.70
C THR A 142 -9.26 -4.76 -9.19
N SER A 143 -8.11 -5.03 -8.55
CA SER A 143 -7.82 -4.64 -7.17
C SER A 143 -6.95 -3.38 -7.14
N ASN A 144 -6.68 -2.87 -5.94
CA ASN A 144 -5.67 -1.84 -5.74
C ASN A 144 -4.37 -2.49 -5.27
N PRO A 145 -3.21 -2.15 -5.87
CA PRO A 145 -1.94 -2.38 -5.19
C PRO A 145 -1.90 -1.55 -3.91
N ASP A 146 -1.18 -2.03 -2.89
CA ASP A 146 -1.09 -1.36 -1.60
C ASP A 146 -0.29 -0.06 -1.67
N LEU A 147 0.72 0.00 -2.54
CA LEU A 147 1.57 1.16 -2.79
C LEU A 147 1.65 1.44 -4.29
N LEU A 148 1.60 2.71 -4.68
CA LEU A 148 1.84 3.15 -6.05
C LEU A 148 3.08 4.05 -6.14
N ILE A 149 3.89 3.84 -7.17
CA ILE A 149 5.02 4.68 -7.54
C ILE A 149 4.64 5.38 -8.84
N ILE A 150 4.48 6.70 -8.76
CA ILE A 150 4.04 7.56 -9.86
C ILE A 150 5.14 8.56 -10.17
N ARG A 151 5.43 8.79 -11.45
CA ARG A 151 6.38 9.77 -11.93
C ARG A 151 5.67 10.82 -12.81
N GLN A 152 5.32 11.96 -12.22
CA GLN A 152 4.68 13.06 -12.93
C GLN A 152 4.90 14.37 -12.16
N LYS A 153 5.75 15.25 -12.71
CA LYS A 153 6.25 16.44 -12.00
C LYS A 153 5.17 17.47 -11.63
N ASP A 154 4.16 17.63 -12.48
CA ASP A 154 3.05 18.57 -12.27
C ASP A 154 2.08 18.13 -11.14
N LEU A 155 2.19 16.91 -10.62
CA LEU A 155 1.45 16.45 -9.46
C LEU A 155 2.10 16.84 -8.12
N ILE A 156 3.34 17.33 -8.14
CA ILE A 156 4.11 17.62 -6.92
C ILE A 156 3.72 18.99 -6.37
N LYS A 157 3.25 19.00 -5.12
CA LYS A 157 3.02 20.23 -4.34
C LYS A 157 4.21 20.50 -3.41
N SER A 158 4.45 21.76 -3.08
CA SER A 158 5.54 22.19 -2.20
C SER A 158 5.51 21.52 -0.82
N GLU A 159 4.30 21.32 -0.30
CA GLU A 159 3.98 20.74 0.99
C GLU A 159 4.48 19.30 1.10
N TYR A 160 4.56 18.59 -0.02
CA TYR A 160 5.06 17.21 -0.07
C TYR A 160 6.58 17.13 0.14
N ASN A 161 7.29 18.26 0.03
CA ASN A 161 8.73 18.34 0.24
C ASN A 161 9.13 18.60 1.71
N LEU A 162 8.14 18.73 2.60
CA LEU A 162 8.38 18.86 4.04
C LEU A 162 8.45 17.47 4.67
N PRO A 163 9.56 17.09 5.35
CA PRO A 163 9.66 15.79 5.99
C PRO A 163 8.73 15.68 7.20
N ILE A 164 8.32 14.46 7.52
CA ILE A 164 7.57 14.12 8.72
C ILE A 164 8.55 13.62 9.78
N ASN A 165 8.81 14.43 10.81
CA ASN A 165 9.76 14.09 11.89
C ASN A 165 9.10 13.44 13.11
N LYS A 166 7.79 13.57 13.26
CA LYS A 166 6.98 13.01 14.36
C LYS A 166 5.56 12.72 13.87
N LEU A 167 4.82 11.85 14.55
CA LEU A 167 3.47 11.49 14.12
C LEU A 167 2.41 12.41 14.77
N THR A 168 1.51 12.93 13.94
CA THR A 168 0.35 13.74 14.34
C THR A 168 -0.89 13.27 13.58
N HIS A 169 -2.10 13.61 14.02
CA HIS A 169 -3.30 13.25 13.26
C HIS A 169 -3.26 13.82 11.84
N GLU A 170 -2.81 15.07 11.70
CA GLU A 170 -2.75 15.78 10.42
C GLU A 170 -1.80 15.07 9.44
N ASN A 171 -0.54 14.84 9.81
CA ASN A 171 0.41 14.26 8.87
C ASN A 171 0.13 12.78 8.54
N ILE A 172 -0.47 12.03 9.47
CA ILE A 172 -0.95 10.66 9.19
C ILE A 172 -2.09 10.73 8.16
N ASP A 173 -3.06 11.62 8.36
CA ASP A 173 -4.20 11.75 7.44
C ASP A 173 -3.76 12.18 6.05
N VAL A 174 -2.86 13.18 5.96
CA VAL A 174 -2.27 13.62 4.69
C VAL A 174 -1.55 12.47 3.99
N ALA A 175 -0.71 11.71 4.69
CA ALA A 175 0.02 10.60 4.10
C ALA A 175 -0.91 9.46 3.62
N LEU A 176 -2.00 9.18 4.35
CA LEU A 176 -2.96 8.13 4.00
C LEU A 176 -3.99 8.57 2.96
N THR A 177 -4.20 9.86 2.73
CA THR A 177 -5.21 10.38 1.79
C THR A 177 -4.62 11.08 0.58
N LEU A 178 -3.29 11.05 0.40
CA LEU A 178 -2.56 11.65 -0.71
C LEU A 178 -3.11 11.26 -2.10
N PHE A 179 -3.71 10.08 -2.24
CA PHE A 179 -4.38 9.65 -3.47
C PHE A 179 -5.52 10.59 -3.93
N LYS A 180 -6.17 11.33 -3.01
CA LYS A 180 -7.26 12.26 -3.34
C LYS A 180 -6.74 13.45 -4.14
N ASP A 181 -5.52 13.88 -3.85
CA ASP A 181 -4.92 15.07 -4.47
C ASP A 181 -4.62 14.87 -5.96
N ILE A 182 -4.50 13.60 -6.38
CA ILE A 182 -4.17 13.21 -7.76
C ILE A 182 -5.34 12.53 -8.50
N GLU A 183 -6.54 12.51 -7.90
CA GLU A 183 -7.72 11.92 -8.53
C GLU A 183 -8.01 12.62 -9.87
N GLY A 184 -8.10 11.85 -10.96
CA GLY A 184 -8.35 12.36 -12.31
C GLY A 184 -7.18 13.07 -12.99
N LYS A 185 -5.95 13.03 -12.45
CA LYS A 185 -4.82 13.85 -12.92
C LYS A 185 -3.63 13.07 -13.48
N CYS A 186 -3.58 11.75 -13.25
CA CYS A 186 -2.47 10.93 -13.69
C CYS A 186 -2.64 10.53 -15.15
N LYS A 187 -1.63 10.80 -15.97
CA LYS A 187 -1.49 10.11 -17.26
C LYS A 187 -1.27 8.63 -17.00
N TRP A 188 -1.73 7.78 -17.91
CA TRP A 188 -1.67 6.34 -17.70
C TRP A 188 -0.24 5.80 -17.58
N ASP A 189 0.69 6.37 -18.34
CA ASP A 189 2.11 5.99 -18.39
C ASP A 189 2.96 6.68 -17.29
N SER A 190 2.34 7.51 -16.45
CA SER A 190 2.99 8.06 -15.26
C SER A 190 3.11 7.04 -14.13
N LEU A 191 2.35 5.93 -14.15
CA LEU A 191 2.49 4.87 -13.16
C LEU A 191 3.67 3.99 -13.52
N VAL A 192 4.74 4.08 -12.73
CA VAL A 192 5.97 3.31 -12.95
C VAL A 192 5.85 1.93 -12.32
N ALA A 193 5.28 1.86 -11.12
CA ALA A 193 5.12 0.58 -10.43
C ALA A 193 3.97 0.54 -9.41
N GLY A 194 3.52 -0.67 -9.10
CA GLY A 194 2.70 -1.00 -7.94
C GLY A 194 3.38 -2.01 -7.03
N VAL A 195 3.08 -1.97 -5.73
CA VAL A 195 3.56 -2.96 -4.75
C VAL A 195 2.40 -3.54 -3.97
N GLY A 196 2.31 -4.86 -3.90
CA GLY A 196 1.42 -5.58 -2.99
C GLY A 196 2.14 -5.90 -1.67
N LEU A 197 1.59 -5.45 -0.54
CA LEU A 197 2.17 -5.63 0.79
C LEU A 197 1.51 -6.81 1.50
N LYS A 198 2.29 -7.76 2.00
CA LYS A 198 1.78 -8.94 2.72
C LYS A 198 2.53 -9.15 4.02
N THR A 199 1.82 -9.41 5.12
CA THR A 199 2.49 -9.71 6.39
C THR A 199 3.30 -11.01 6.36
N SER A 200 2.99 -11.94 5.45
CA SER A 200 3.80 -13.14 5.17
C SER A 200 3.42 -13.74 3.82
N LEU A 201 4.24 -14.63 3.27
CA LEU A 201 4.01 -15.33 1.99
C LEU A 201 3.32 -16.69 2.16
N ARG A 202 2.27 -16.74 2.99
CA ARG A 202 1.38 -17.92 3.03
C ARG A 202 0.81 -18.22 1.63
N PRO A 203 0.47 -19.48 1.30
CA PRO A 203 0.05 -19.86 -0.05
C PRO A 203 -1.07 -18.99 -0.64
N ASP A 204 -2.06 -18.62 0.16
CA ASP A 204 -3.17 -17.72 -0.22
C ASP A 204 -2.66 -16.31 -0.57
N ARG A 205 -1.76 -15.75 0.25
CA ARG A 205 -1.19 -14.41 0.07
C ARG A 205 -0.21 -14.34 -1.09
N ARG A 206 0.54 -15.42 -1.32
CA ARG A 206 1.44 -15.56 -2.48
C ARG A 206 0.64 -15.58 -3.78
N LEU A 207 -0.46 -16.33 -3.82
CA LEU A 207 -1.35 -16.35 -4.98
C LEU A 207 -2.03 -15.00 -5.23
N GLN A 208 -2.38 -14.24 -4.18
CA GLN A 208 -2.90 -12.88 -4.33
C GLN A 208 -1.92 -11.97 -5.09
N LEU A 209 -0.63 -12.02 -4.78
CA LEU A 209 0.40 -11.23 -5.48
C LEU A 209 0.49 -11.62 -6.96
N VAL A 210 0.56 -12.92 -7.25
CA VAL A 210 0.61 -13.43 -8.64
C VAL A 210 -0.61 -13.01 -9.43
N HIS A 211 -1.80 -13.12 -8.83
CA HIS A 211 -3.05 -12.77 -9.51
C HIS A 211 -3.15 -11.25 -9.73
N GLU A 212 -2.87 -10.45 -8.71
CA GLU A 212 -2.88 -8.98 -8.82
C GLU A 212 -1.88 -8.47 -9.86
N GLY A 213 -0.66 -9.01 -9.87
CA GLY A 213 0.35 -8.69 -10.87
C GLY A 213 -0.11 -8.99 -12.29
N ASN A 214 -0.72 -10.15 -12.52
CA ASN A 214 -1.30 -10.49 -13.82
C ASN A 214 -2.40 -9.51 -14.24
N ILE A 215 -3.33 -9.18 -13.34
CA ILE A 215 -4.44 -8.27 -13.62
C ILE A 215 -3.94 -6.87 -13.95
N LEU A 216 -3.02 -6.32 -13.15
CA LEU A 216 -2.50 -4.97 -13.37
C LEU A 216 -1.63 -4.90 -14.62
N LYS A 217 -0.69 -5.83 -14.81
CA LYS A 217 0.19 -5.81 -15.99
C LYS A 217 -0.58 -6.00 -17.29
N SER A 218 -1.55 -6.90 -17.33
CA SER A 218 -2.40 -7.08 -18.53
C SER A 218 -3.27 -5.85 -18.82
N LEU A 219 -3.76 -5.16 -17.79
CA LEU A 219 -4.46 -3.87 -17.95
C LEU A 219 -3.56 -2.81 -18.59
N PHE A 220 -2.31 -2.71 -18.13
CA PHE A 220 -1.32 -1.80 -18.72
C PHE A 220 -0.91 -2.22 -20.13
N ALA A 221 -0.76 -3.51 -20.41
CA ALA A 221 -0.51 -4.01 -21.77
C ALA A 221 -1.64 -3.66 -22.73
N HIS A 222 -2.90 -3.75 -22.29
CA HIS A 222 -4.04 -3.26 -23.07
C HIS A 222 -3.90 -1.74 -23.34
N LEU A 223 -3.56 -0.93 -22.35
CA LEU A 223 -3.35 0.51 -22.54
C LEU A 223 -2.18 0.82 -23.49
N LYS A 224 -1.07 0.08 -23.42
CA LYS A 224 0.06 0.18 -24.37
C LYS A 224 -0.40 0.03 -25.81
N MET A 225 -1.28 -0.94 -26.09
CA MET A 225 -1.85 -1.13 -27.42
C MET A 225 -2.79 0.01 -27.82
N ARG A 226 -3.64 0.47 -26.89
CA ARG A 226 -4.62 1.55 -27.16
C ARG A 226 -3.99 2.91 -27.41
N TYR A 227 -2.88 3.21 -26.73
CA TYR A 227 -2.11 4.44 -26.90
C TYR A 227 -0.95 4.28 -27.89
N TRP A 228 -0.76 3.09 -28.47
CA TRP A 228 0.36 2.75 -29.35
C TRP A 228 1.73 3.18 -28.79
N ASN A 229 1.94 2.91 -27.49
CA ASN A 229 3.18 3.25 -26.79
C ASN A 229 3.90 1.97 -26.33
N PRO A 230 4.82 1.41 -27.14
CA PRO A 230 5.55 0.21 -26.76
C PRO A 230 6.56 0.44 -25.63
N LYS A 231 6.99 1.70 -25.42
CA LYS A 231 8.03 2.09 -24.45
C LYS A 231 7.48 2.32 -23.04
N ALA A 232 6.17 2.49 -22.88
CA ALA A 232 5.58 2.58 -21.56
C ALA A 232 5.79 1.28 -20.79
N GLU A 233 6.19 1.40 -19.52
CA GLU A 233 6.47 0.28 -18.64
C GLU A 233 5.68 0.43 -17.34
N PHE A 234 5.21 -0.71 -16.84
CA PHE A 234 4.62 -0.81 -15.51
C PHE A 234 5.16 -2.07 -14.85
N LYS A 235 5.73 -1.92 -13.65
CA LYS A 235 6.25 -3.03 -12.87
C LYS A 235 5.33 -3.32 -11.68
N TYR A 236 5.24 -4.57 -11.28
CA TYR A 236 4.49 -4.98 -10.11
C TYR A 236 5.39 -5.78 -9.19
N TYR A 237 5.48 -5.36 -7.94
CA TYR A 237 6.35 -5.98 -6.93
C TYR A 237 5.52 -6.54 -5.78
N GLY A 238 6.08 -7.54 -5.10
CA GLY A 238 5.59 -7.96 -3.80
C GLY A 238 6.52 -7.45 -2.70
N ALA A 239 6.00 -7.21 -1.50
CA ALA A 239 6.84 -7.05 -0.31
C ALA A 239 6.23 -7.79 0.88
N SER A 240 7.08 -8.51 1.62
CA SER A 240 6.68 -9.27 2.80
C SER A 240 7.31 -8.74 4.07
N SER A 241 6.57 -8.73 5.19
CA SER A 241 7.11 -8.40 6.52
C SER A 241 7.96 -9.52 7.14
N GLU A 242 7.98 -10.70 6.53
CA GLU A 242 8.78 -11.85 6.96
C GLU A 242 9.87 -12.14 5.91
N PRO A 243 10.94 -12.88 6.27
CA PRO A 243 11.94 -13.36 5.31
C PRO A 243 11.32 -14.16 4.17
N VAL A 244 11.78 -13.91 2.95
CA VAL A 244 11.33 -14.62 1.75
C VAL A 244 12.13 -15.92 1.62
N SER A 245 11.45 -17.06 1.58
CA SER A 245 12.12 -18.35 1.36
C SER A 245 12.47 -18.53 -0.13
N LYS A 246 13.47 -19.36 -0.43
CA LYS A 246 13.80 -19.69 -1.83
C LYS A 246 12.61 -20.32 -2.57
N ALA A 247 11.81 -21.15 -1.90
CA ALA A 247 10.63 -21.76 -2.49
C ALA A 247 9.54 -20.71 -2.83
N ASP A 248 9.41 -19.66 -2.02
CA ASP A 248 8.50 -18.55 -2.33
C ASP A 248 9.04 -17.70 -3.49
N ASP A 249 10.34 -17.42 -3.50
CA ASP A 249 11.00 -16.71 -4.60
C ASP A 249 10.79 -17.46 -5.92
N ASP A 250 11.14 -18.74 -5.98
CA ASP A 250 10.99 -19.61 -7.16
C ASP A 250 9.53 -19.60 -7.67
N ALA A 251 8.54 -19.68 -6.76
CA ALA A 251 7.13 -19.63 -7.11
C ALA A 251 6.67 -18.27 -7.66
N LEU A 252 7.29 -17.17 -7.21
CA LEU A 252 6.99 -15.81 -7.68
C LEU A 252 7.69 -15.47 -9.01
N GLN A 253 8.56 -16.34 -9.52
CA GLN A 253 9.12 -16.22 -10.87
C GLN A 253 8.15 -16.61 -11.99
N THR A 254 6.91 -16.96 -11.65
CA THR A 254 5.86 -17.33 -12.60
C THR A 254 5.62 -16.24 -13.66
N ALA A 255 5.47 -16.66 -14.92
CA ALA A 255 5.28 -15.76 -16.05
C ALA A 255 3.93 -15.04 -15.99
N ALA A 256 3.89 -13.80 -16.46
CA ALA A 256 2.64 -13.12 -16.72
C ALA A 256 1.88 -13.85 -17.84
N THR A 257 0.64 -14.25 -17.59
CA THR A 257 -0.10 -15.14 -18.50
C THR A 257 -0.39 -14.51 -19.86
N HIS A 258 -0.47 -13.18 -19.92
CA HIS A 258 -0.73 -12.45 -21.15
C HIS A 258 0.50 -12.31 -22.07
N THR A 259 1.72 -12.62 -21.61
CA THR A 259 2.96 -12.51 -22.42
C THR A 259 3.39 -13.83 -23.05
N ILE A 260 2.77 -14.95 -22.68
CA ILE A 260 3.09 -16.27 -23.26
C ILE A 260 2.25 -16.60 -24.51
N VAL A 261 1.31 -15.73 -24.88
CA VAL A 261 0.41 -15.91 -26.04
C VAL A 261 0.86 -15.15 -27.28
N ASN A 262 1.88 -14.29 -27.18
CA ASN A 262 2.42 -13.53 -28.30
C ASN A 262 3.96 -13.53 -28.26
N VAL A 263 4.59 -14.13 -29.27
CA VAL A 263 6.07 -14.25 -29.37
C VAL A 263 6.78 -12.89 -29.41
N ASN A 264 6.11 -11.84 -29.87
CA ASN A 264 6.68 -10.49 -29.94
C ASN A 264 6.62 -9.75 -28.60
N SER A 265 5.87 -10.27 -27.62
CA SER A 265 5.86 -9.69 -26.28
C SER A 265 7.07 -10.16 -25.48
N THR A 266 7.73 -9.23 -24.80
CA THR A 266 8.86 -9.56 -23.93
C THR A 266 8.37 -10.46 -22.78
N PRO A 267 9.01 -11.61 -22.53
CA PRO A 267 8.64 -12.45 -21.39
C PRO A 267 8.89 -11.70 -20.09
N GLU A 268 7.88 -11.64 -19.22
CA GLU A 268 7.97 -11.00 -17.92
C GLU A 268 7.31 -11.86 -16.84
N ARG A 269 7.76 -11.68 -15.59
CA ARG A 269 7.12 -12.29 -14.42
C ARG A 269 5.80 -11.59 -14.11
N ALA A 270 4.85 -12.29 -13.51
CA ALA A 270 3.65 -11.65 -12.95
C ALA A 270 4.02 -10.67 -11.82
N VAL A 271 5.03 -11.03 -11.02
CA VAL A 271 5.63 -10.21 -9.97
C VAL A 271 7.10 -10.03 -10.32
N ASP A 272 7.53 -8.80 -10.66
CA ASP A 272 8.88 -8.52 -11.15
C ASP A 272 9.95 -8.87 -10.11
N ASP A 273 9.69 -8.55 -8.84
CA ASP A 273 10.55 -8.90 -7.72
C ASP A 273 9.78 -8.96 -6.40
N ILE A 274 10.39 -9.60 -5.39
CA ILE A 274 9.83 -9.77 -4.05
C ILE A 274 10.81 -9.25 -2.99
N PHE A 275 10.33 -8.37 -2.12
CA PHE A 275 11.15 -7.76 -1.06
C PHE A 275 10.80 -8.33 0.32
N SER A 276 11.79 -8.37 1.22
CA SER A 276 11.59 -8.63 2.65
C SER A 276 11.81 -7.33 3.44
N LEU A 277 10.79 -6.90 4.17
CA LEU A 277 10.75 -5.66 4.94
C LEU A 277 10.85 -5.98 6.42
N THR A 278 12.07 -6.18 6.91
CA THR A 278 12.33 -6.46 8.32
C THR A 278 12.54 -5.15 9.10
N SER A 279 13.14 -4.17 8.44
CA SER A 279 13.47 -2.86 8.98
C SER A 279 12.96 -1.70 8.11
N PHE A 280 12.94 -0.49 8.67
CA PHE A 280 12.58 0.71 7.90
C PHE A 280 13.60 1.03 6.79
N GLU A 281 14.86 0.59 6.93
CA GLU A 281 15.87 0.73 5.88
C GLU A 281 15.58 -0.20 4.68
N ASP A 282 14.96 -1.35 4.92
CA ASP A 282 14.59 -2.27 3.83
C ASP A 282 13.50 -1.67 2.93
N ILE A 283 12.64 -0.81 3.47
CA ILE A 283 11.68 -0.02 2.66
C ILE A 283 12.45 0.92 1.73
N ASP A 284 13.51 1.57 2.23
CA ASP A 284 14.34 2.46 1.40
C ASP A 284 15.07 1.67 0.32
N LYS A 285 15.64 0.51 0.64
CA LYS A 285 16.31 -0.37 -0.32
C LYS A 285 15.36 -0.86 -1.41
N MET A 286 14.16 -1.26 -1.03
CA MET A 286 13.09 -1.61 -1.98
C MET A 286 12.82 -0.44 -2.92
N LEU A 287 12.58 0.76 -2.38
CA LEU A 287 12.28 1.94 -3.20
C LEU A 287 13.47 2.38 -4.06
N ASP A 288 14.70 2.26 -3.57
CA ASP A 288 15.92 2.51 -4.33
C ASP A 288 15.98 1.58 -5.55
N GLN A 289 15.67 0.29 -5.39
CA GLN A 289 15.63 -0.68 -6.49
C GLN A 289 14.48 -0.43 -7.48
N ILE A 290 13.31 -0.01 -7.00
CA ILE A 290 12.14 0.27 -7.85
C ILE A 290 12.36 1.53 -8.69
N ILE A 291 13.01 2.56 -8.14
CA ILE A 291 13.11 3.89 -8.76
C ILE A 291 14.38 4.08 -9.59
N LYS A 292 15.51 3.46 -9.20
CA LYS A 292 16.82 3.67 -9.84
C LYS A 292 17.18 2.66 -10.94
N LYS A 293 16.19 2.04 -11.57
CA LYS A 293 16.40 1.34 -12.84
C LYS A 293 16.21 2.29 -14.00
#